data_AF-A0A1I3UTQ5-F1
#
_entry.id   AF-A0A1I3UTQ5-F1
#
_cell.length_a   1.000
_cell.length_b   1.000
_cell.length_c   1.000
_cell.angle_alpha   90.00
_cell.angle_beta   90.00
_cell.angle_gamma   90.00
#
_symmetry.space_group_name_H-M   'P 1'
#
loop_
_entity.id
_entity.type
_entity.pdbx_description
1 polymer ?
#
loop_
_entity_poly.entity_id
_entity_poly.type
_entity_poly.pdbx_seq_one_letter_code
_entity_poly.pdbx_strand_id
1 'polypeptide(L)'
;MNNPRCTMRYALLLLIGFSAACSDQFIGTLFKSQSPHQRYLKQLSNAGLESSVIYQQWLQASIQSLADPTAVTVPHQESAYIASDKPTAIGYLFAARQGERIHIDVTVNSLDSVQLFIDLFEAPPDTAVVPKHLISADTAATLTWDVRQDGQYLLRIQPELLAELSFRLRLTAEASLASPVTPDVRQHIGSVFGDARDGGSRKHEGIDIFAARHTPVVAAADGVVRIGTNRLGGNVIWLRPKNRSISLYYAHLDSQLVTTGQSVIAGDTLGLIGNTGNAKTTPPHLHFGIYGRGGALDPLPFLQPGKSIPPKISADTTRNGDTLRASQPLFPGASRHMPVFVEATYRNGYRVTMPDSSKRFVTQKQVTSLSRLRSLQFAEQRILYAQPDTAAARITKLEAGKQTQVIAEYLDFLLVEGPIRGWVQR
;
A
#
# COMPACT_ATOMS: atom_id res chain seq x y z
N MET A 1 45.55 47.42 32.28
CA MET A 1 45.10 46.30 31.42
C MET A 1 43.85 46.74 30.71
N ASN A 2 43.86 46.63 29.38
CA ASN A 2 43.02 47.37 28.43
C ASN A 2 41.53 47.00 28.42
N ASN A 3 40.70 48.03 28.50
CA ASN A 3 39.55 48.31 27.63
C ASN A 3 39.22 49.82 27.79
N PRO A 4 38.63 50.55 26.81
CA PRO A 4 37.70 50.07 25.80
C PRO A 4 37.93 50.66 24.38
N ARG A 5 37.28 50.08 23.35
CA ARG A 5 36.92 50.85 22.16
C ARG A 5 35.46 50.63 21.76
N CYS A 6 34.84 51.78 21.61
CA CYS A 6 33.50 52.11 21.14
C CYS A 6 33.34 51.79 19.64
N THR A 7 32.21 51.19 19.26
CA THR A 7 31.58 51.29 17.91
C THR A 7 30.11 50.89 18.07
N MET A 8 29.16 51.81 17.96
CA MET A 8 28.54 52.42 16.77
C MET A 8 27.15 51.82 16.51
N ARG A 9 26.13 52.59 16.87
CA ARG A 9 24.70 52.37 16.56
C ARG A 9 24.48 52.50 15.04
N TYR A 10 23.77 51.54 14.45
CA TYR A 10 22.90 51.79 13.30
C TYR A 10 21.64 50.93 13.45
N ALA A 11 20.50 51.60 13.60
CA ALA A 11 19.18 51.02 13.47
C ALA A 11 18.84 50.99 11.97
N LEU A 12 18.44 49.82 11.46
CA LEU A 12 17.82 49.69 10.14
C LEU A 12 16.57 48.82 10.27
N LEU A 13 15.42 49.48 10.32
CA LEU A 13 14.10 48.90 10.16
C LEU A 13 13.92 48.50 8.68
N LEU A 14 13.90 47.20 8.40
CA LEU A 14 13.49 46.67 7.10
C LEU A 14 12.06 46.13 7.20
N LEU A 15 11.11 47.01 6.85
CA LEU A 15 9.76 46.65 6.46
C LEU A 15 9.83 45.90 5.12
N ILE A 16 9.65 44.58 5.14
CA ILE A 16 9.43 43.79 3.93
C ILE A 16 7.92 43.63 3.75
N GLY A 17 7.37 44.44 2.84
CA GLY A 17 6.01 44.26 2.35
C GLY A 17 5.91 42.96 1.56
N PHE A 18 5.11 42.02 2.06
CA PHE A 18 4.68 40.86 1.28
C PHE A 18 3.65 41.32 0.24
N SER A 19 4.06 41.40 -1.02
CA SER A 19 3.13 41.41 -2.14
C SER A 19 2.60 39.99 -2.32
N ALA A 20 1.31 39.80 -2.04
CA ALA A 20 0.61 38.55 -2.25
C ALA A 20 0.42 38.29 -3.75
N ALA A 21 1.31 37.49 -4.34
CA ALA A 21 1.03 36.81 -5.59
C ALA A 21 0.12 35.61 -5.27
N CYS A 22 -1.17 35.75 -5.56
CA CYS A 22 -2.15 34.67 -5.45
C CYS A 22 -1.75 33.54 -6.42
N SER A 23 -1.25 32.44 -5.86
CA SER A 23 -1.23 31.15 -6.53
C SER A 23 -2.15 30.20 -5.74
N ASP A 24 -3.06 29.53 -6.43
CA ASP A 24 -4.04 28.59 -5.86
C ASP A 24 -3.41 27.40 -5.10
N GLN A 25 -2.08 27.30 -5.09
CA GLN A 25 -1.33 26.33 -4.30
C GLN A 25 -1.17 26.73 -2.82
N PHE A 26 -1.24 28.02 -2.47
CA PHE A 26 -1.02 28.46 -1.08
C PHE A 26 -2.29 28.31 -0.22
N ILE A 27 -3.49 28.42 -0.80
CA ILE A 27 -4.75 28.25 -0.08
C ILE A 27 -5.06 26.75 0.18
N GLY A 28 -4.63 25.86 -0.73
CA GLY A 28 -4.80 24.41 -0.56
C GLY A 28 -3.91 23.76 0.51
N THR A 29 -2.82 24.42 0.92
CA THR A 29 -1.95 23.97 2.02
C THR A 29 -2.33 24.57 3.38
N LEU A 30 -3.08 25.67 3.41
CA LEU A 30 -3.54 26.33 4.64
C LEU A 30 -4.65 25.55 5.38
N PHE A 31 -5.33 24.61 4.72
CA PHE A 31 -6.44 23.83 5.30
C PHE A 31 -6.37 22.33 4.98
N LYS A 32 -5.19 21.70 5.08
CA LYS A 32 -5.15 20.23 5.08
C LYS A 32 -5.71 19.75 6.42
N SER A 33 -6.96 19.26 6.41
CA SER A 33 -7.58 18.69 7.61
C SER A 33 -6.71 17.59 8.18
N GLN A 34 -6.53 17.58 9.51
CA GLN A 34 -5.78 16.52 10.20
C GLN A 34 -6.35 15.14 9.88
N SER A 35 -5.49 14.14 9.64
CA SER A 35 -5.96 12.77 9.42
C SER A 35 -6.67 12.23 10.67
N PRO A 36 -7.56 11.22 10.57
CA PRO A 36 -8.17 10.57 11.73
C PRO A 36 -7.14 10.16 12.79
N HIS A 37 -6.01 9.59 12.38
CA HIS A 37 -4.89 9.25 13.26
C HIS A 37 -4.33 10.49 13.99
N GLN A 38 -4.10 11.59 13.29
CA GLN A 38 -3.57 12.83 13.90
C GLN A 38 -4.59 13.46 14.87
N ARG A 39 -5.88 13.41 14.55
CA ARG A 39 -6.95 13.86 15.45
C ARG A 39 -6.95 13.04 16.73
N TYR A 40 -6.86 11.72 16.63
CA TYR A 40 -6.81 10.83 17.79
C TYR A 40 -5.56 11.07 18.64
N LEU A 41 -4.39 11.19 18.03
CA LEU A 41 -3.14 11.54 18.74
C LEU A 41 -3.30 12.85 19.54
N LYS A 42 -3.93 13.87 18.94
CA LYS A 42 -4.22 15.13 19.62
C LYS A 42 -5.22 14.96 20.77
N GLN A 43 -6.24 14.12 20.62
CA GLN A 43 -7.19 13.81 21.69
C GLN A 43 -6.49 13.15 22.88
N LEU A 44 -5.57 12.20 22.64
CA LEU A 44 -4.79 11.57 23.71
C LEU A 44 -3.88 12.56 24.45
N SER A 45 -3.20 13.44 23.71
CA SER A 45 -2.39 14.51 24.31
C SER A 45 -3.25 15.49 25.12
N ASN A 46 -4.40 15.93 24.58
CA ASN A 46 -5.35 16.78 25.31
C ASN A 46 -5.92 16.11 26.57
N ALA A 47 -5.99 14.78 26.61
CA ALA A 47 -6.38 14.00 27.78
C ALA A 47 -5.24 13.82 28.80
N GLY A 48 -4.07 14.42 28.57
CA GLY A 48 -2.90 14.34 29.46
C GLY A 48 -2.13 13.03 29.39
N LEU A 49 -2.34 12.21 28.36
CA LEU A 49 -1.69 10.90 28.24
C LEU A 49 -0.30 10.95 27.61
N GLU A 50 0.15 12.09 27.13
CA GLU A 50 1.42 12.25 26.40
C GLU A 50 2.67 11.76 27.14
N SER A 51 2.69 11.83 28.47
CA SER A 51 3.79 11.32 29.31
C SER A 51 3.63 9.85 29.71
N SER A 52 2.50 9.22 29.37
CA SER A 52 2.23 7.82 29.71
C SER A 52 2.96 6.85 28.79
N VAL A 53 3.38 5.71 29.36
CA VAL A 53 4.04 4.63 28.59
C VAL A 53 3.14 4.12 27.47
N ILE A 54 1.82 4.00 27.70
CA ILE A 54 0.88 3.47 26.72
C ILE A 54 0.73 4.40 25.50
N TYR A 55 0.73 5.71 25.71
CA TYR A 55 0.75 6.70 24.63
C TYR A 55 2.03 6.60 23.80
N GLN A 56 3.18 6.55 24.47
CA GLN A 56 4.48 6.44 23.80
C GLN A 56 4.59 5.14 23.00
N GLN A 57 4.08 4.04 23.53
CA GLN A 57 4.02 2.75 22.82
C GLN A 57 3.11 2.82 21.59
N TRP A 58 1.96 3.49 21.66
CA TRP A 58 1.07 3.65 20.51
C TRP A 58 1.70 4.50 19.42
N LEU A 59 2.35 5.61 19.78
CA LEU A 59 3.10 6.43 18.84
C LEU A 59 4.28 5.67 18.23
N GLN A 60 5.02 4.91 19.04
CA GLN A 60 6.15 4.12 18.57
C GLN A 60 5.73 2.99 17.64
N ALA A 61 4.61 2.31 17.92
CA ALA A 61 4.04 1.31 17.01
C ALA A 61 3.71 1.93 15.65
N SER A 62 3.13 3.15 15.66
CA SER A 62 2.86 3.93 14.46
C SER A 62 4.12 4.20 13.63
N ILE A 63 5.19 4.67 14.27
CA ILE A 63 6.48 4.96 13.63
C ILE A 63 7.10 3.66 13.08
N GLN A 64 7.14 2.61 13.89
CA GLN A 64 7.74 1.32 13.50
C GLN A 64 7.01 0.70 12.31
N SER A 65 5.68 0.84 12.23
CA SER A 65 4.91 0.32 11.09
C SER A 65 5.31 0.94 9.75
N LEU A 66 5.79 2.19 9.75
CA LEU A 66 6.28 2.86 8.55
C LEU A 66 7.76 2.55 8.28
N ALA A 67 8.54 2.29 9.33
CA ALA A 67 9.97 2.00 9.23
C ALA A 67 10.27 0.54 8.82
N ASP A 68 9.46 -0.42 9.28
CA ASP A 68 9.60 -1.85 8.98
C ASP A 68 8.26 -2.45 8.51
N PRO A 69 7.79 -2.07 7.31
CA PRO A 69 6.52 -2.54 6.77
C PRO A 69 6.63 -3.96 6.22
N THR A 70 5.51 -4.67 6.19
CA THR A 70 5.42 -5.96 5.49
C THR A 70 5.23 -5.73 3.99
N ALA A 71 6.18 -6.21 3.18
CA ALA A 71 6.04 -6.17 1.73
C ALA A 71 4.91 -7.10 1.24
N VAL A 72 4.00 -6.57 0.41
CA VAL A 72 2.89 -7.30 -0.21
C VAL A 72 2.78 -6.97 -1.70
N THR A 73 2.10 -7.83 -2.45
CA THR A 73 1.87 -7.62 -3.89
C THR A 73 0.40 -7.37 -4.17
N VAL A 74 0.10 -6.40 -5.04
CA VAL A 74 -1.28 -6.13 -5.49
C VAL A 74 -1.63 -7.11 -6.62
N PRO A 75 -2.77 -7.81 -6.57
CA PRO A 75 -3.82 -7.73 -5.55
C PRO A 75 -3.49 -8.57 -4.30
N HIS A 76 -3.82 -8.03 -3.13
CA HIS A 76 -3.59 -8.65 -1.81
C HIS A 76 -4.91 -8.78 -1.05
N GLN A 77 -5.04 -9.86 -0.28
CA GLN A 77 -6.12 -9.98 0.71
C GLN A 77 -5.67 -10.80 1.90
N GLU A 78 -5.91 -10.30 3.11
CA GLU A 78 -5.67 -11.01 4.36
C GLU A 78 -6.76 -10.74 5.39
N SER A 79 -6.89 -11.67 6.35
CA SER A 79 -7.68 -11.46 7.56
C SER A 79 -6.70 -11.37 8.71
N ALA A 80 -6.60 -10.22 9.36
CA ALA A 80 -5.64 -9.95 10.42
C ALA A 80 -6.35 -9.80 11.78
N TYR A 81 -5.58 -9.99 12.85
CA TYR A 81 -6.00 -9.78 14.23
C TYR A 81 -5.05 -8.82 14.93
N ILE A 82 -5.60 -7.93 15.75
CA ILE A 82 -4.86 -7.05 16.64
C ILE A 82 -5.37 -7.32 18.05
N ALA A 83 -4.45 -7.72 18.93
CA ALA A 83 -4.73 -7.93 20.35
C ALA A 83 -4.71 -6.60 21.12
N SER A 84 -5.48 -6.55 22.21
CA SER A 84 -5.54 -5.43 23.15
C SER A 84 -4.34 -5.34 24.09
N ASP A 85 -3.48 -6.36 24.13
CA ASP A 85 -2.39 -6.52 25.09
C ASP A 85 -1.26 -5.50 24.91
N LYS A 86 -1.05 -5.01 23.68
CA LYS A 86 -0.07 -3.98 23.35
C LYS A 86 -0.55 -3.09 22.19
N PRO A 87 -0.28 -1.78 22.25
CA PRO A 87 -0.50 -0.90 21.10
C PRO A 87 0.24 -1.42 19.86
N THR A 88 -0.50 -1.63 18.77
CA THR A 88 0.03 -2.24 17.55
C THR A 88 -0.39 -1.41 16.34
N ALA A 89 0.49 -1.29 15.36
CA ALA A 89 0.18 -0.76 14.03
C ALA A 89 0.78 -1.69 12.98
N ILE A 90 0.07 -1.91 11.89
CA ILE A 90 0.50 -2.77 10.79
C ILE A 90 0.80 -1.90 9.59
N GLY A 91 2.03 -2.01 9.09
CA GLY A 91 2.46 -1.35 7.86
C GLY A 91 2.55 -2.34 6.72
N TYR A 92 2.09 -1.92 5.54
CA TYR A 92 2.20 -2.67 4.30
C TYR A 92 2.94 -1.83 3.26
N LEU A 93 3.91 -2.42 2.59
CA LEU A 93 4.64 -1.82 1.48
C LEU A 93 4.25 -2.52 0.19
N PHE A 94 3.85 -1.75 -0.83
CA PHE A 94 3.52 -2.30 -2.13
C PHE A 94 3.92 -1.37 -3.27
N ALA A 95 4.27 -1.97 -4.40
CA ALA A 95 4.52 -1.23 -5.64
C ALA A 95 3.21 -0.88 -6.34
N ALA A 96 3.16 0.28 -6.96
CA ALA A 96 2.10 0.64 -7.90
C ALA A 96 2.65 1.46 -9.07
N ARG A 97 2.04 1.31 -10.24
CA ARG A 97 2.42 1.98 -11.48
C ARG A 97 1.49 3.16 -11.78
N GLN A 98 2.05 4.21 -12.34
CA GLN A 98 1.31 5.35 -12.84
C GLN A 98 0.18 4.88 -13.75
N GLY A 99 -1.03 5.36 -13.48
CA GLY A 99 -2.23 4.95 -14.22
C GLY A 99 -3.04 3.86 -13.55
N GLU A 100 -2.51 3.17 -12.55
CA GLU A 100 -3.30 2.30 -11.69
C GLU A 100 -4.18 3.12 -10.75
N ARG A 101 -5.36 2.61 -10.43
CA ARG A 101 -6.20 3.06 -9.33
C ARG A 101 -6.17 2.01 -8.24
N ILE A 102 -5.60 2.35 -7.10
CA ILE A 102 -5.52 1.46 -5.94
C ILE A 102 -6.80 1.60 -5.12
N HIS A 103 -7.38 0.46 -4.77
CA HIS A 103 -8.50 0.33 -3.84
C HIS A 103 -8.02 -0.38 -2.58
N ILE A 104 -8.25 0.25 -1.45
CA ILE A 104 -7.96 -0.29 -0.11
C ILE A 104 -9.29 -0.41 0.61
N ASP A 105 -9.78 -1.64 0.73
CA ASP A 105 -10.98 -1.96 1.47
C ASP A 105 -10.59 -2.60 2.81
N VAL A 106 -11.03 -2.00 3.91
CA VAL A 106 -10.81 -2.54 5.25
C VAL A 106 -12.15 -2.75 5.93
N THR A 107 -12.50 -4.00 6.20
CA THR A 107 -13.72 -4.35 6.95
C THR A 107 -13.36 -4.87 8.33
N VAL A 108 -13.88 -4.23 9.37
CA VAL A 108 -13.64 -4.61 10.77
C VAL A 108 -14.71 -5.58 11.24
N ASN A 109 -14.27 -6.62 11.96
CA ASN A 109 -15.10 -7.54 12.70
C ASN A 109 -14.73 -7.42 14.19
N SER A 110 -15.54 -6.69 14.95
CA SER A 110 -15.41 -6.56 16.41
C SER A 110 -16.80 -6.56 17.06
N LEU A 111 -16.86 -6.95 18.34
CA LEU A 111 -18.07 -6.84 19.16
C LEU A 111 -18.30 -5.41 19.63
N ASP A 112 -17.23 -4.65 19.83
CA ASP A 112 -17.25 -3.28 20.31
C ASP A 112 -17.12 -2.28 19.15
N SER A 113 -17.59 -1.05 19.39
CA SER A 113 -17.30 0.07 18.48
C SER A 113 -15.83 0.45 18.62
N VAL A 114 -15.03 0.07 17.62
CA VAL A 114 -13.58 0.32 17.61
C VAL A 114 -13.22 1.29 16.49
N GLN A 115 -12.37 2.26 16.80
CA GLN A 115 -11.75 3.13 15.81
C GLN A 115 -10.53 2.48 15.17
N LEU A 116 -10.51 2.46 13.83
CA LEU A 116 -9.35 2.04 13.03
C LEU A 116 -8.91 3.18 12.13
N PHE A 117 -7.65 3.58 12.22
CA PHE A 117 -7.06 4.62 11.39
C PHE A 117 -6.30 3.99 10.23
N ILE A 118 -6.65 4.41 9.02
CA ILE A 118 -6.07 3.91 7.78
C ILE A 118 -5.42 5.09 7.07
N ASP A 119 -4.11 5.04 6.89
CA ASP A 119 -3.33 6.10 6.24
C ASP A 119 -2.53 5.53 5.06
N LEU A 120 -2.65 6.16 3.90
CA LEU A 120 -1.84 5.87 2.72
C LEU A 120 -0.77 6.94 2.56
N PHE A 121 0.46 6.50 2.35
CA PHE A 121 1.62 7.35 2.11
C PHE A 121 2.30 6.97 0.80
N GLU A 122 2.94 7.95 0.19
CA GLU A 122 3.94 7.75 -0.84
C GLU A 122 5.27 7.40 -0.14
N ALA A 123 5.85 6.25 -0.46
CA ALA A 123 7.09 5.82 0.13
C ALA A 123 8.26 6.48 -0.60
N PRO A 124 9.19 7.14 0.11
CA PRO A 124 10.35 7.74 -0.51
C PRO A 124 11.33 6.65 -0.97
N PRO A 125 12.17 6.94 -2.00
CA PRO A 125 13.26 6.05 -2.39
C PRO A 125 14.28 5.82 -1.27
N ASP A 126 14.46 6.83 -0.41
CA ASP A 126 15.32 6.80 0.77
C ASP A 126 14.47 6.68 2.04
N THR A 127 14.66 5.60 2.79
CA THR A 127 13.93 5.30 4.04
C THR A 127 14.23 6.28 5.18
N ALA A 128 15.29 7.10 5.08
CA ALA A 128 15.56 8.18 6.02
C ALA A 128 14.59 9.37 5.87
N VAL A 129 13.88 9.46 4.75
CA VAL A 129 12.91 10.52 4.47
C VAL A 129 11.53 10.11 5.02
N VAL A 130 10.83 11.07 5.64
CA VAL A 130 9.47 10.85 6.14
C VAL A 130 8.51 10.59 4.96
N PRO A 131 7.73 9.50 4.98
CA PRO A 131 6.73 9.23 3.95
C PRO A 131 5.71 10.35 3.81
N LYS A 132 5.36 10.69 2.56
CA LYS A 132 4.41 11.76 2.27
C LYS A 132 2.99 11.25 2.38
N HIS A 133 2.23 11.77 3.34
CA HIS A 133 0.82 11.41 3.53
C HIS A 133 -0.04 11.84 2.32
N LEU A 134 -0.83 10.89 1.80
CA LEU A 134 -1.66 11.04 0.61
C LEU A 134 -3.14 11.19 1.00
N ILE A 135 -3.72 10.14 1.57
CA ILE A 135 -5.14 10.05 1.95
C ILE A 135 -5.29 9.23 3.23
N SER A 136 -6.43 9.38 3.90
CA SER A 136 -6.73 8.64 5.12
C SER A 136 -8.22 8.44 5.32
N ALA A 137 -8.59 7.40 6.04
CA ALA A 137 -9.96 7.15 6.51
C ALA A 137 -9.97 6.55 7.92
N ASP A 138 -11.16 6.52 8.53
CA ASP A 138 -11.47 5.83 9.78
C ASP A 138 -12.23 4.51 9.53
N THR A 139 -12.84 3.94 10.57
CA THR A 139 -13.36 2.56 10.62
C THR A 139 -14.23 2.16 9.42
N ALA A 140 -14.02 0.93 8.92
CA ALA A 140 -14.81 0.32 7.85
C ALA A 140 -14.85 1.13 6.55
N ALA A 141 -13.69 1.64 6.13
CA ALA A 141 -13.57 2.49 4.96
C ALA A 141 -13.03 1.80 3.71
N THR A 142 -13.45 2.35 2.57
CA THR A 142 -12.83 2.16 1.26
C THR A 142 -12.07 3.43 0.91
N LEU A 143 -10.77 3.29 0.64
CA LEU A 143 -9.92 4.35 0.11
C LEU A 143 -9.57 4.06 -1.34
N THR A 144 -9.63 5.09 -2.18
CA THR A 144 -9.25 5.01 -3.59
C THR A 144 -8.16 6.02 -3.90
N TRP A 145 -7.10 5.58 -4.60
CA TRP A 145 -5.98 6.43 -4.98
C TRP A 145 -5.57 6.22 -6.45
N ASP A 146 -5.66 7.28 -7.25
CA ASP A 146 -5.10 7.29 -8.61
C ASP A 146 -3.59 7.50 -8.54
N VAL A 147 -2.83 6.49 -8.94
CA VAL A 147 -1.37 6.46 -8.90
C VAL A 147 -0.82 7.42 -9.95
N ARG A 148 -0.13 8.46 -9.48
CA ARG A 148 0.37 9.56 -10.32
C ARG A 148 1.79 9.35 -10.83
N GLN A 149 2.54 8.48 -10.18
CA GLN A 149 3.90 8.11 -10.53
C GLN A 149 4.20 6.69 -10.05
N ASP A 150 5.00 5.98 -10.83
CA ASP A 150 5.56 4.68 -10.46
C ASP A 150 6.32 4.83 -9.14
N GLY A 151 6.08 3.90 -8.22
CA GLY A 151 6.74 3.97 -6.93
C GLY A 151 6.23 2.94 -5.93
N GLN A 152 6.73 3.10 -4.72
CA GLN A 152 6.30 2.32 -3.57
C GLN A 152 5.31 3.15 -2.75
N TYR A 153 4.34 2.47 -2.16
CA TYR A 153 3.32 3.06 -1.32
C TYR A 153 3.28 2.32 0.02
N LEU A 154 3.05 3.08 1.08
CA LEU A 154 2.95 2.57 2.45
C LEU A 154 1.51 2.72 2.92
N LEU A 155 0.91 1.63 3.37
CA LEU A 155 -0.39 1.63 4.05
C LEU A 155 -0.16 1.33 5.52
N ARG A 156 -0.61 2.23 6.40
CA ARG A 156 -0.66 1.99 7.85
C ARG A 156 -2.10 1.74 8.28
N ILE A 157 -2.29 0.67 9.04
CA ILE A 157 -3.53 0.36 9.74
C ILE A 157 -3.23 0.31 11.24
N GLN A 158 -3.89 1.15 12.02
CA GLN A 158 -3.67 1.26 13.46
C GLN A 158 -4.98 1.53 14.18
N PRO A 159 -5.35 0.75 15.20
CA PRO A 159 -6.54 1.04 15.98
C PRO A 159 -6.28 2.06 17.09
N GLU A 160 -7.35 2.50 17.74
CA GLU A 160 -7.26 3.23 19.01
C GLU A 160 -6.61 2.39 20.12
N LEU A 161 -6.23 3.06 21.22
CA LEU A 161 -5.56 2.42 22.35
C LEU A 161 -6.39 1.27 22.94
N LEU A 162 -5.71 0.16 23.24
CA LEU A 162 -6.26 -1.02 23.91
C LEU A 162 -7.41 -1.72 23.15
N ALA A 163 -7.55 -1.43 21.86
CA ALA A 163 -8.54 -2.07 21.02
C ALA A 163 -8.15 -3.50 20.67
N GLU A 164 -9.13 -4.40 20.71
CA GLU A 164 -9.04 -5.76 20.19
C GLU A 164 -10.00 -5.94 19.01
N LEU A 165 -9.49 -6.39 17.87
CA LEU A 165 -10.32 -6.57 16.69
C LEU A 165 -9.70 -7.55 15.68
N SER A 166 -10.57 -8.13 14.87
CA SER A 166 -10.17 -8.71 13.59
C SER A 166 -10.57 -7.77 12.46
N PHE A 167 -9.76 -7.69 11.41
CA PHE A 167 -10.13 -6.98 10.19
C PHE A 167 -9.73 -7.77 8.95
N ARG A 168 -10.42 -7.52 7.84
CA ARG A 168 -10.03 -8.00 6.53
C ARG A 168 -9.54 -6.81 5.71
N LEU A 169 -8.31 -6.93 5.21
CA LEU A 169 -7.74 -6.00 4.23
C LEU A 169 -7.89 -6.63 2.85
N ARG A 170 -8.40 -5.85 1.90
CA ARG A 170 -8.33 -6.13 0.48
C ARG A 170 -7.69 -4.94 -0.22
N LEU A 171 -6.60 -5.21 -0.94
CA LEU A 171 -5.85 -4.24 -1.71
C LEU A 171 -5.89 -4.68 -3.17
N THR A 172 -6.46 -3.85 -4.04
CA THR A 172 -6.61 -4.17 -5.46
C THR A 172 -6.19 -2.99 -6.34
N ALA A 173 -5.89 -3.28 -7.60
CA ALA A 173 -5.62 -2.27 -8.61
C ALA A 173 -6.65 -2.44 -9.74
N GLU A 174 -7.21 -1.31 -10.19
CA GLU A 174 -8.04 -1.24 -11.38
C GLU A 174 -7.56 -0.13 -12.32
N ALA A 175 -8.09 -0.16 -13.54
CA ALA A 175 -7.80 0.84 -14.55
C ALA A 175 -8.26 2.23 -14.06
N SER A 176 -7.38 3.23 -14.09
CA SER A 176 -7.78 4.60 -13.76
C SER A 176 -8.49 5.30 -14.92
N LEU A 177 -8.46 4.75 -16.14
CA LEU A 177 -9.15 5.23 -17.32
C LEU A 177 -10.14 4.16 -17.83
N ALA A 178 -11.27 4.63 -18.38
CA ALA A 178 -12.18 3.76 -19.11
C ALA A 178 -11.55 3.29 -20.42
N SER A 179 -12.11 2.22 -21.01
CA SER A 179 -11.72 1.79 -22.35
C SER A 179 -11.95 2.92 -23.36
N PRO A 180 -11.02 3.16 -24.30
CA PRO A 180 -11.20 4.16 -25.37
C PRO A 180 -12.03 3.63 -26.56
N VAL A 181 -12.59 2.42 -26.46
CA VAL A 181 -13.53 1.82 -27.42
C VAL A 181 -14.77 1.34 -26.67
N THR A 182 -15.87 1.11 -27.39
CA THR A 182 -17.13 0.70 -26.75
C THR A 182 -17.00 -0.66 -26.04
N PRO A 183 -17.77 -0.92 -24.95
CA PRO A 183 -17.59 -2.12 -24.11
C PRO A 183 -17.81 -3.46 -24.82
N ASP A 184 -18.57 -3.47 -25.91
CA ASP A 184 -18.85 -4.62 -26.76
C ASP A 184 -17.66 -5.04 -27.64
N VAL A 185 -16.63 -4.18 -27.74
CA VAL A 185 -15.43 -4.44 -28.53
C VAL A 185 -14.33 -5.00 -27.64
N ARG A 186 -13.91 -6.24 -27.93
CA ARG A 186 -12.68 -6.78 -27.33
C ARG A 186 -11.50 -5.89 -27.74
N GLN A 187 -10.78 -5.36 -26.75
CA GLN A 187 -9.54 -4.62 -26.97
C GLN A 187 -8.46 -5.57 -27.51
N HIS A 188 -8.39 -5.74 -28.83
CA HIS A 188 -7.29 -6.48 -29.47
C HIS A 188 -6.08 -5.56 -29.52
N ILE A 189 -5.36 -5.48 -28.39
CA ILE A 189 -4.10 -4.75 -28.30
C ILE A 189 -3.03 -5.58 -29.02
N GLY A 190 -2.73 -5.18 -30.26
CA GLY A 190 -1.80 -5.92 -31.15
C GLY A 190 -0.40 -5.32 -31.22
N SER A 191 -0.23 -4.05 -30.84
CA SER A 191 1.07 -3.39 -30.68
C SER A 191 1.09 -2.58 -29.39
N VAL A 192 2.13 -2.79 -28.59
CA VAL A 192 2.28 -2.23 -27.24
C VAL A 192 3.28 -1.10 -27.22
N PHE A 193 3.27 -0.36 -26.11
CA PHE A 193 4.21 0.73 -25.85
C PHE A 193 5.65 0.24 -25.95
N GLY A 194 6.51 0.99 -26.64
CA GLY A 194 7.91 0.65 -26.82
C GLY A 194 8.23 -0.22 -28.05
N ASP A 195 7.23 -0.77 -28.74
CA ASP A 195 7.43 -1.55 -29.98
C ASP A 195 8.21 -0.75 -31.04
N ALA A 196 9.05 -1.45 -31.81
CA ALA A 196 9.79 -0.84 -32.91
C ALA A 196 8.83 -0.30 -33.99
N ARG A 197 9.07 0.94 -34.42
CA ARG A 197 8.34 1.63 -35.50
C ARG A 197 9.30 2.11 -36.56
N ASP A 198 8.80 2.25 -37.78
CA ASP A 198 9.54 2.81 -38.92
C ASP A 198 10.91 2.11 -39.10
N GLY A 199 10.91 0.78 -39.10
CA GLY A 199 12.12 -0.05 -39.24
C GLY A 199 13.06 -0.04 -38.02
N GLY A 200 12.59 0.39 -36.84
CA GLY A 200 13.39 0.45 -35.61
C GLY A 200 13.93 1.83 -35.27
N SER A 201 13.65 2.84 -36.11
CA SER A 201 14.09 4.22 -35.90
C SER A 201 13.28 4.98 -34.83
N ARG A 202 12.08 4.48 -34.50
CA ARG A 202 11.19 5.04 -33.48
C ARG A 202 10.65 3.94 -32.56
N LYS A 203 10.29 4.33 -31.33
CA LYS A 203 9.49 3.48 -30.43
C LYS A 203 8.02 3.89 -30.47
N HIS A 204 7.13 2.92 -30.30
CA HIS A 204 5.70 3.16 -30.24
C HIS A 204 5.34 3.90 -28.94
N GLU A 205 4.75 5.09 -29.06
CA GLU A 205 4.38 5.97 -27.95
C GLU A 205 2.92 5.80 -27.48
N GLY A 206 2.38 4.60 -27.64
CA GLY A 206 1.00 4.29 -27.30
C GLY A 206 0.71 2.81 -27.42
N ILE A 207 -0.56 2.48 -27.60
CA ILE A 207 -1.04 1.14 -27.95
C ILE A 207 -1.93 1.22 -29.20
N ASP A 208 -1.95 0.15 -29.99
CA ASP A 208 -2.87 0.03 -31.11
C ASP A 208 -3.97 -0.99 -30.79
N ILE A 209 -5.22 -0.52 -30.81
CA ILE A 209 -6.42 -1.30 -30.52
C ILE A 209 -7.10 -1.60 -31.85
N PHE A 210 -6.96 -2.82 -32.34
CA PHE A 210 -7.54 -3.26 -33.61
C PHE A 210 -9.03 -3.53 -33.47
N ALA A 211 -9.82 -2.96 -34.38
CA ALA A 211 -11.27 -3.15 -34.48
C ALA A 211 -11.74 -2.84 -35.90
N ALA A 212 -12.99 -3.19 -36.22
CA ALA A 212 -13.56 -2.87 -37.53
C ALA A 212 -13.56 -1.36 -37.78
N ARG A 213 -13.35 -0.94 -39.04
CA ARG A 213 -13.57 0.46 -39.43
C ARG A 213 -15.00 0.87 -39.03
N HIS A 214 -15.14 2.12 -38.61
CA HIS A 214 -16.38 2.71 -38.09
C HIS A 214 -16.81 2.24 -36.70
N THR A 215 -15.99 1.43 -36.01
CA THR A 215 -16.19 1.15 -34.58
C THR A 215 -16.12 2.48 -33.80
N PRO A 216 -17.06 2.77 -32.89
CA PRO A 216 -17.02 4.01 -32.11
C PRO A 216 -15.81 4.06 -31.16
N VAL A 217 -15.10 5.18 -31.21
CA VAL A 217 -14.05 5.58 -30.25
C VAL A 217 -14.71 6.43 -29.18
N VAL A 218 -14.50 6.10 -27.91
CA VAL A 218 -15.13 6.78 -26.79
C VAL A 218 -14.13 7.46 -25.87
N ALA A 219 -14.59 8.46 -25.12
CA ALA A 219 -13.79 9.17 -24.13
C ALA A 219 -13.37 8.22 -23.00
N ALA A 220 -12.07 8.15 -22.71
CA ALA A 220 -11.52 7.30 -21.66
C ALA A 220 -11.57 7.98 -20.27
N ALA A 221 -11.88 9.27 -20.22
CA ALA A 221 -12.10 10.04 -19.00
C ALA A 221 -12.91 11.31 -19.30
N ASP A 222 -13.50 11.89 -18.26
CA ASP A 222 -14.10 13.21 -18.32
C ASP A 222 -13.06 14.27 -18.65
N GLY A 223 -13.38 15.18 -19.56
CA GLY A 223 -12.41 16.18 -20.00
C GLY A 223 -12.93 17.13 -21.06
N VAL A 224 -11.99 17.85 -21.66
CA VAL A 224 -12.22 18.74 -22.80
C VAL A 224 -11.43 18.23 -23.98
N VAL A 225 -12.05 18.20 -25.16
CA VAL A 225 -11.43 17.69 -26.38
C VAL A 225 -10.94 18.80 -27.30
N ARG A 226 -9.93 18.46 -28.12
CA ARG A 226 -9.43 19.28 -29.22
C ARG A 226 -9.22 18.38 -30.43
N ILE A 227 -9.89 18.70 -31.52
CA ILE A 227 -9.74 17.96 -32.78
C ILE A 227 -8.60 18.55 -33.61
N GLY A 228 -8.04 17.74 -34.51
CA GLY A 228 -7.07 18.20 -35.49
C GLY A 228 -6.73 17.13 -36.53
N THR A 229 -5.82 17.48 -37.42
CA THR A 229 -5.27 16.57 -38.43
C THR A 229 -3.75 16.70 -38.48
N ASN A 230 -3.03 15.60 -38.65
CA ASN A 230 -1.59 15.66 -38.92
C ASN A 230 -1.13 14.49 -39.81
N ARG A 231 0.10 14.58 -40.34
CA ARG A 231 0.65 13.61 -41.29
C ARG A 231 0.74 12.18 -40.72
N LEU A 232 1.09 12.04 -39.44
CA LEU A 232 1.32 10.72 -38.82
C LEU A 232 -0.01 10.11 -38.35
N GLY A 233 -0.73 10.80 -37.47
CA GLY A 233 -1.97 10.33 -36.88
C GLY A 233 -3.22 10.47 -37.76
N GLY A 234 -3.16 11.17 -38.90
CA GLY A 234 -4.35 11.40 -39.72
C GLY A 234 -5.34 12.31 -39.00
N ASN A 235 -6.59 11.86 -38.86
CA ASN A 235 -7.60 12.53 -38.03
C ASN A 235 -7.38 12.16 -36.57
N VAL A 236 -7.23 13.18 -35.71
CA VAL A 236 -6.81 12.98 -34.31
C VAL A 236 -7.65 13.76 -33.32
N ILE A 237 -7.85 13.20 -32.14
CA ILE A 237 -8.50 13.87 -31.02
C ILE A 237 -7.53 13.88 -29.84
N TRP A 238 -7.36 15.04 -29.22
CA TRP A 238 -6.70 15.18 -27.94
C TRP A 238 -7.76 15.39 -26.86
N LEU A 239 -7.73 14.60 -25.79
CA LEU A 239 -8.58 14.80 -24.62
C LEU A 239 -7.72 15.17 -23.42
N ARG A 240 -8.06 16.27 -22.75
CA ARG A 240 -7.42 16.71 -21.51
C ARG A 240 -8.32 16.32 -20.33
N PRO A 241 -8.00 15.28 -19.55
CA PRO A 241 -8.85 14.86 -18.44
C PRO A 241 -8.89 15.91 -17.33
N LYS A 242 -10.04 16.03 -16.66
CA LYS A 242 -10.17 16.88 -15.46
C LYS A 242 -9.24 16.36 -14.35
N ASN A 243 -8.65 17.28 -13.57
CA ASN A 243 -7.82 16.97 -12.39
C ASN A 243 -6.62 16.03 -12.61
N ARG A 244 -6.18 15.83 -13.86
CA ARG A 244 -4.99 15.04 -14.20
C ARG A 244 -4.02 15.86 -15.03
N SER A 245 -2.73 15.58 -14.90
CA SER A 245 -1.67 16.25 -15.67
C SER A 245 -1.20 15.42 -16.87
N ILE A 246 -2.15 14.80 -17.56
CA ILE A 246 -1.93 13.99 -18.78
C ILE A 246 -2.82 14.50 -19.92
N SER A 247 -2.49 14.12 -21.14
CA SER A 247 -3.34 14.28 -22.34
C SER A 247 -3.48 12.93 -23.02
N LEU A 248 -4.70 12.59 -23.42
CA LEU A 248 -5.01 11.35 -24.14
C LEU A 248 -5.07 11.67 -25.63
N TYR A 249 -4.45 10.84 -26.45
CA TYR A 249 -4.34 11.02 -27.89
C TYR A 249 -5.01 9.86 -28.60
N TYR A 250 -5.95 10.19 -29.48
CA TYR A 250 -6.71 9.24 -30.30
C TYR A 250 -6.36 9.54 -31.75
N ALA A 251 -5.86 8.55 -32.49
CA ALA A 251 -5.41 8.74 -33.87
C ALA A 251 -5.89 7.65 -34.81
N HIS A 252 -5.63 7.88 -36.11
CA HIS A 252 -6.04 7.07 -37.25
C HIS A 252 -7.55 7.04 -37.46
N LEU A 253 -8.28 8.02 -36.93
CA LEU A 253 -9.73 8.05 -36.98
C LEU A 253 -10.22 8.20 -38.43
N ASP A 254 -11.36 7.57 -38.73
CA ASP A 254 -12.09 7.78 -39.98
C ASP A 254 -12.81 9.15 -39.93
N SER A 255 -13.50 9.42 -38.83
CA SER A 255 -14.21 10.68 -38.57
C SER A 255 -14.09 11.13 -37.11
N GLN A 256 -14.25 12.43 -36.90
CA GLN A 256 -14.32 13.10 -35.59
C GLN A 256 -15.74 13.60 -35.40
N LEU A 257 -16.41 13.17 -34.33
CA LEU A 257 -17.82 13.46 -34.05
C LEU A 257 -18.01 14.53 -32.97
N VAL A 258 -16.91 15.15 -32.54
CA VAL A 258 -16.86 16.20 -31.51
C VAL A 258 -16.21 17.46 -32.06
N THR A 259 -16.41 18.58 -31.37
CA THR A 259 -15.78 19.87 -31.72
C THR A 259 -14.74 20.29 -30.69
N THR A 260 -13.74 21.08 -31.10
CA THR A 260 -12.73 21.61 -30.16
C THR A 260 -13.38 22.46 -29.08
N GLY A 261 -13.01 22.21 -27.83
CA GLY A 261 -13.57 22.88 -26.65
C GLY A 261 -14.78 22.16 -26.05
N GLN A 262 -15.31 21.12 -26.72
CA GLN A 262 -16.41 20.34 -26.18
C GLN A 262 -15.99 19.60 -24.90
N SER A 263 -16.81 19.72 -23.87
CA SER A 263 -16.71 18.89 -22.67
C SER A 263 -17.34 17.54 -22.92
N VAL A 264 -16.68 16.47 -22.49
CA VAL A 264 -17.13 15.09 -22.62
C VAL A 264 -17.00 14.39 -21.26
N ILE A 265 -17.82 13.37 -21.06
CA ILE A 265 -17.68 12.41 -19.96
C ILE A 265 -17.16 11.07 -20.48
N ALA A 266 -16.57 10.26 -19.61
CA ALA A 266 -16.11 8.93 -19.98
C ALA A 266 -17.25 8.12 -20.63
N GLY A 267 -16.99 7.51 -21.79
CA GLY A 267 -17.98 6.78 -22.58
C GLY A 267 -18.63 7.57 -23.72
N ASP A 268 -18.52 8.90 -23.74
CA ASP A 268 -19.03 9.71 -24.87
C ASP A 268 -18.31 9.34 -26.18
N THR A 269 -19.06 9.19 -27.27
CA THR A 269 -18.45 8.91 -28.58
C THR A 269 -17.72 10.14 -29.11
N LEU A 270 -16.43 9.97 -29.39
CA LEU A 270 -15.53 11.02 -29.87
C LEU A 270 -15.38 11.01 -31.39
N GLY A 271 -15.41 9.82 -31.99
CA GLY A 271 -15.08 9.60 -33.39
C GLY A 271 -15.24 8.14 -33.76
N LEU A 272 -14.83 7.80 -34.98
CA LEU A 272 -14.93 6.44 -35.50
C LEU A 272 -13.55 5.92 -35.91
N ILE A 273 -13.28 4.63 -35.63
CA ILE A 273 -12.02 3.97 -36.01
C ILE A 273 -11.86 3.96 -37.54
N GLY A 274 -10.64 4.29 -37.99
CA GLY A 274 -10.26 4.25 -39.39
C GLY A 274 -8.84 3.72 -39.55
N ASN A 275 -8.15 4.24 -40.56
CA ASN A 275 -6.72 4.02 -40.77
C ASN A 275 -6.07 5.25 -41.42
N THR A 276 -6.53 6.46 -41.07
CA THR A 276 -6.00 7.70 -41.67
C THR A 276 -4.56 7.99 -41.21
N GLY A 277 -3.85 8.87 -41.93
CA GLY A 277 -2.44 9.17 -41.63
C GLY A 277 -1.50 8.09 -42.17
N ASN A 278 -0.45 7.75 -41.42
CA ASN A 278 0.52 6.73 -41.83
C ASN A 278 -0.01 5.29 -41.68
N ALA A 279 -1.18 5.09 -41.07
CA ALA A 279 -1.86 3.80 -40.97
C ALA A 279 -2.59 3.37 -42.25
N LYS A 280 -2.57 4.17 -43.33
CA LYS A 280 -3.41 3.95 -44.52
C LYS A 280 -3.29 2.56 -45.16
N THR A 281 -2.14 1.91 -45.00
CA THR A 281 -1.84 0.58 -45.56
C THR A 281 -1.93 -0.55 -44.53
N THR A 282 -2.37 -0.28 -43.29
CA THR A 282 -2.53 -1.27 -42.24
C THR A 282 -4.01 -1.55 -41.95
N PRO A 283 -4.34 -2.66 -41.26
CA PRO A 283 -5.70 -2.91 -40.79
C PRO A 283 -6.23 -1.76 -39.91
N PRO A 284 -7.53 -1.43 -39.96
CA PRO A 284 -8.12 -0.39 -39.12
C PRO A 284 -7.85 -0.61 -37.62
N HIS A 285 -7.45 0.45 -36.94
CA HIS A 285 -7.15 0.43 -35.51
C HIS A 285 -7.23 1.85 -34.93
N LEU A 286 -7.43 1.92 -33.61
CA LEU A 286 -7.22 3.12 -32.84
C LEU A 286 -5.79 3.10 -32.30
N HIS A 287 -4.99 4.11 -32.68
CA HIS A 287 -3.79 4.41 -31.91
C HIS A 287 -4.17 5.27 -30.70
N PHE A 288 -3.90 4.76 -29.51
CA PHE A 288 -4.18 5.42 -28.23
C PHE A 288 -2.88 5.71 -27.49
N GLY A 289 -2.57 7.01 -27.32
CA GLY A 289 -1.39 7.49 -26.62
C GLY A 289 -1.75 8.26 -25.35
N ILE A 290 -0.86 8.24 -24.36
CA ILE A 290 -0.97 9.05 -23.16
C ILE A 290 0.30 9.88 -23.02
N TYR A 291 0.16 11.19 -22.82
CA TYR A 291 1.28 12.12 -22.76
C TYR A 291 1.24 12.92 -21.46
N GLY A 292 2.29 12.80 -20.65
CA GLY A 292 2.52 13.61 -19.44
C GLY A 292 3.57 14.69 -19.66
N ARG A 293 3.97 15.37 -18.58
CA ARG A 293 5.03 16.40 -18.62
C ARG A 293 6.38 15.87 -19.10
N GLY A 294 6.67 14.60 -18.85
CA GLY A 294 7.93 13.93 -19.21
C GLY A 294 7.92 13.21 -20.58
N GLY A 295 6.84 13.32 -21.35
CA GLY A 295 6.70 12.62 -22.64
C GLY A 295 5.61 11.54 -22.61
N ALA A 296 5.72 10.58 -23.54
CA ALA A 296 4.77 9.49 -23.69
C ALA A 296 4.83 8.53 -22.49
N LEU A 297 3.66 8.10 -22.04
CA LEU A 297 3.45 7.14 -20.95
C LEU A 297 2.89 5.85 -21.52
N ASP A 298 3.25 4.72 -20.91
CA ASP A 298 2.66 3.41 -21.23
C ASP A 298 1.15 3.43 -20.92
N PRO A 299 0.26 3.26 -21.91
CA PRO A 299 -1.18 3.25 -21.67
C PRO A 299 -1.71 2.01 -20.94
N LEU A 300 -0.95 0.91 -20.90
CA LEU A 300 -1.45 -0.37 -20.37
C LEU A 300 -1.87 -0.29 -18.89
N PRO A 301 -1.08 0.27 -17.96
CA PRO A 301 -1.51 0.41 -16.57
C PRO A 301 -2.78 1.26 -16.39
N PHE A 302 -3.05 2.21 -17.30
CA PHE A 302 -4.23 3.05 -17.24
C PHE A 302 -5.51 2.34 -17.65
N LEU A 303 -5.42 1.34 -18.54
CA LEU A 303 -6.57 0.66 -19.15
C LEU A 303 -6.77 -0.78 -18.63
N GLN A 304 -5.67 -1.47 -18.32
CA GLN A 304 -5.64 -2.88 -17.95
C GLN A 304 -4.44 -3.15 -17.03
N PRO A 305 -4.48 -2.73 -15.76
CA PRO A 305 -3.34 -2.92 -14.84
C PRO A 305 -3.08 -4.37 -14.44
N GLY A 306 -3.97 -5.30 -14.82
CA GLY A 306 -3.82 -6.74 -14.58
C GLY A 306 -4.82 -7.29 -13.55
N LYS A 307 -4.41 -8.32 -12.80
CA LYS A 307 -5.29 -9.09 -11.90
C LYS A 307 -5.85 -8.20 -10.78
N SER A 308 -7.13 -7.85 -10.84
CA SER A 308 -7.85 -7.11 -9.78
C SER A 308 -8.47 -8.00 -8.71
N ILE A 309 -8.42 -9.33 -8.89
CA ILE A 309 -9.02 -10.31 -7.99
C ILE A 309 -7.94 -10.80 -7.02
N PRO A 310 -8.05 -10.51 -5.71
CA PRO A 310 -7.09 -10.99 -4.74
C PRO A 310 -7.20 -12.51 -4.55
N PRO A 311 -6.10 -13.19 -4.20
CA PRO A 311 -6.13 -14.61 -3.84
C PRO A 311 -7.13 -14.91 -2.72
N LYS A 312 -7.95 -15.95 -2.91
CA LYS A 312 -8.91 -16.39 -1.89
C LYS A 312 -8.17 -16.87 -0.63
N ILE A 313 -8.65 -16.45 0.54
CA ILE A 313 -8.25 -17.02 1.83
C ILE A 313 -8.93 -18.39 1.99
N SER A 314 -8.13 -19.44 2.15
CA SER A 314 -8.57 -20.82 2.35
C SER A 314 -8.02 -21.46 3.62
N ALA A 315 -7.06 -20.83 4.29
CA ALA A 315 -6.62 -21.25 5.62
C ALA A 315 -7.64 -20.88 6.71
N ASP A 316 -7.49 -21.53 7.86
CA ASP A 316 -8.37 -21.39 9.02
C ASP A 316 -8.19 -20.03 9.71
N THR A 317 -9.16 -19.13 9.53
CA THR A 317 -9.11 -17.77 10.11
C THR A 317 -9.26 -17.75 11.63
N THR A 318 -9.76 -18.83 12.25
CA THR A 318 -9.88 -18.87 13.72
C THR A 318 -8.53 -19.01 14.41
N ARG A 319 -7.45 -19.23 13.65
CA ARG A 319 -6.07 -19.27 14.15
C ARG A 319 -5.43 -17.90 14.31
N ASN A 320 -6.06 -16.84 13.83
CA ASN A 320 -5.54 -15.49 14.05
C ASN A 320 -5.51 -15.18 15.56
N GLY A 321 -4.37 -14.69 16.05
CA GLY A 321 -4.12 -14.48 17.48
C GLY A 321 -3.58 -15.72 18.21
N ASP A 322 -3.60 -16.91 17.61
CA ASP A 322 -2.98 -18.09 18.22
C ASP A 322 -1.45 -18.02 18.15
N THR A 323 -0.80 -18.63 19.15
CA THR A 323 0.57 -19.12 18.98
C THR A 323 0.52 -20.56 18.48
N LEU A 324 1.08 -20.80 17.29
CA LEU A 324 1.26 -22.12 16.70
C LEU A 324 2.71 -22.57 16.84
N ARG A 325 2.99 -23.80 16.43
CA ARG A 325 4.34 -24.36 16.37
C ARG A 325 4.69 -24.75 14.94
N ALA A 326 5.89 -24.42 14.48
CA ALA A 326 6.44 -24.93 13.24
C ALA A 326 6.44 -26.47 13.24
N SER A 327 6.06 -27.09 12.13
CA SER A 327 6.16 -28.54 11.91
C SER A 327 7.45 -28.94 11.20
N GLN A 328 8.15 -27.96 10.64
CA GLN A 328 9.43 -28.09 9.94
C GLN A 328 10.23 -26.78 10.07
N PRO A 329 11.56 -26.78 9.81
CA PRO A 329 12.35 -25.55 9.80
C PRO A 329 11.76 -24.52 8.81
N LEU A 330 11.49 -23.30 9.28
CA LEU A 330 10.91 -22.22 8.45
C LEU A 330 11.98 -21.42 7.67
N PHE A 331 13.23 -21.57 8.07
CA PHE A 331 14.42 -20.98 7.44
C PHE A 331 15.65 -21.82 7.82
N PRO A 332 16.79 -21.68 7.11
CA PRO A 332 18.01 -22.40 7.44
C PRO A 332 18.45 -22.15 8.89
N GLY A 333 18.68 -23.23 9.65
CA GLY A 333 19.04 -23.15 11.09
C GLY A 333 17.85 -23.05 12.06
N ALA A 334 16.61 -22.88 11.58
CA ALA A 334 15.44 -22.85 12.44
C ALA A 334 15.11 -24.23 13.05
N SER A 335 14.67 -24.25 14.31
CA SER A 335 14.11 -25.47 14.92
C SER A 335 12.78 -25.86 14.27
N ARG A 336 12.58 -27.17 14.06
CA ARG A 336 11.30 -27.75 13.62
C ARG A 336 10.19 -27.73 14.68
N HIS A 337 10.40 -27.03 15.78
CA HIS A 337 9.45 -26.86 16.90
C HIS A 337 9.36 -25.42 17.38
N MET A 338 9.75 -24.45 16.54
CA MET A 338 9.70 -23.02 16.84
C MET A 338 8.27 -22.53 17.04
N PRO A 339 7.96 -21.78 18.11
CA PRO A 339 6.65 -21.15 18.23
C PRO A 339 6.56 -19.95 17.29
N VAL A 340 5.38 -19.74 16.72
CA VAL A 340 5.09 -18.61 15.82
C VAL A 340 3.72 -18.03 16.16
N PHE A 341 3.63 -16.71 16.28
CA PHE A 341 2.38 -16.01 16.53
C PHE A 341 1.67 -15.70 15.21
N VAL A 342 0.40 -16.05 15.07
CA VAL A 342 -0.38 -15.83 13.85
C VAL A 342 -0.98 -14.43 13.85
N GLU A 343 -0.39 -13.50 13.09
CA GLU A 343 -0.91 -12.14 12.96
C GLU A 343 -2.06 -12.04 11.95
N ALA A 344 -1.97 -12.81 10.86
CA ALA A 344 -3.00 -12.82 9.83
C ALA A 344 -3.07 -14.14 9.07
N THR A 345 -4.23 -14.42 8.51
CA THR A 345 -4.48 -15.50 7.56
C THR A 345 -4.39 -14.95 6.14
N TYR A 346 -3.60 -15.61 5.29
CA TYR A 346 -3.32 -15.23 3.91
C TYR A 346 -3.25 -16.48 3.01
N ARG A 347 -4.03 -16.48 1.91
CA ARG A 347 -4.14 -17.64 1.01
C ARG A 347 -4.41 -18.94 1.78
N ASN A 348 -3.55 -19.93 1.63
CA ASN A 348 -3.60 -21.24 2.28
C ASN A 348 -2.68 -21.32 3.53
N GLY A 349 -2.40 -20.18 4.16
CA GLY A 349 -1.52 -20.10 5.30
C GLY A 349 -1.67 -18.81 6.09
N TYR A 350 -0.56 -18.39 6.68
CA TYR A 350 -0.51 -17.36 7.71
C TYR A 350 0.66 -16.42 7.49
N ARG A 351 0.48 -15.16 7.85
CA ARG A 351 1.57 -14.25 8.19
C ARG A 351 1.83 -14.38 9.68
N VAL A 352 3.04 -14.81 10.03
CA VAL A 352 3.42 -15.10 11.40
C VAL A 352 4.59 -14.25 11.87
N THR A 353 4.64 -14.00 13.16
CA THR A 353 5.75 -13.35 13.86
C THR A 353 6.50 -14.37 14.70
N MET A 354 7.82 -14.37 14.55
CA MET A 354 8.74 -15.28 15.23
C MET A 354 9.23 -14.66 16.56
N PRO A 355 9.89 -15.43 17.44
CA PRO A 355 10.32 -14.90 18.74
C PRO A 355 11.33 -13.74 18.66
N ASP A 356 12.07 -13.63 17.56
CA ASP A 356 12.95 -12.48 17.26
C ASP A 356 12.21 -11.28 16.65
N SER A 357 10.87 -11.30 16.67
CA SER A 357 9.97 -10.32 16.05
C SER A 357 9.99 -10.27 14.52
N SER A 358 10.78 -11.13 13.86
CA SER A 358 10.78 -11.18 12.41
C SER A 358 9.49 -11.81 11.87
N LYS A 359 9.04 -11.32 10.71
CA LYS A 359 7.76 -11.71 10.09
C LYS A 359 7.99 -12.61 8.89
N ARG A 360 7.11 -13.58 8.68
CA ARG A 360 7.17 -14.50 7.53
C ARG A 360 5.79 -15.01 7.13
N PHE A 361 5.61 -15.28 5.84
CA PHE A 361 4.48 -16.04 5.35
C PHE A 361 4.78 -17.55 5.39
N VAL A 362 3.89 -18.33 5.99
CA VAL A 362 4.00 -19.79 6.11
C VAL A 362 2.70 -20.44 5.63
N THR A 363 2.76 -21.63 5.05
CA THR A 363 1.55 -22.39 4.71
C THR A 363 0.98 -23.09 5.93
N GLN A 364 -0.32 -23.41 5.92
CA GLN A 364 -0.96 -24.13 7.03
C GLN A 364 -0.32 -25.51 7.31
N LYS A 365 0.34 -26.13 6.32
CA LYS A 365 1.07 -27.40 6.49
C LYS A 365 2.39 -27.26 7.27
N GLN A 366 2.94 -26.05 7.33
CA GLN A 366 4.20 -25.74 8.01
C GLN A 366 4.04 -25.45 9.50
N VAL A 367 2.80 -25.43 9.99
CA VAL A 367 2.47 -25.14 11.38
C VAL A 367 1.48 -26.15 11.92
N THR A 368 1.48 -26.31 13.23
CA THR A 368 0.57 -27.16 13.99
C THR A 368 0.20 -26.49 15.30
N SER A 369 -0.85 -26.96 15.97
CA SER A 369 -1.24 -26.47 17.28
C SER A 369 -0.08 -26.58 18.27
N LEU A 370 -0.02 -25.64 19.21
CA LEU A 370 0.97 -25.61 20.29
C LEU A 370 0.65 -26.63 21.40
N SER A 371 0.64 -27.92 21.05
CA SER A 371 0.40 -29.02 22.00
C SER A 371 1.69 -29.49 22.69
N ARG A 372 1.57 -30.30 23.75
CA ARG A 372 2.74 -30.93 24.41
C ARG A 372 3.67 -31.63 23.41
N LEU A 373 4.95 -31.27 23.41
CA LEU A 373 6.02 -32.00 22.71
C LEU A 373 6.52 -33.16 23.54
N ARG A 374 6.97 -32.87 24.76
CA ARG A 374 7.53 -33.85 25.71
C ARG A 374 7.46 -33.31 27.13
N SER A 375 7.67 -34.20 28.10
CA SER A 375 7.92 -33.82 29.49
C SER A 375 9.42 -33.89 29.77
N LEU A 376 9.94 -32.94 30.56
CA LEU A 376 11.32 -32.93 31.06
C LEU A 376 11.33 -32.72 32.58
N GLN A 377 12.37 -33.20 33.23
CA GLN A 377 12.70 -32.86 34.62
C GLN A 377 14.09 -32.23 34.62
N PHE A 378 14.19 -31.04 35.22
CA PHE A 378 15.48 -30.39 35.40
C PHE A 378 16.13 -30.91 36.69
N ALA A 379 17.40 -31.29 36.61
CA ALA A 379 18.16 -31.78 37.77
C ALA A 379 18.34 -30.69 38.85
N GLU A 380 18.34 -29.44 38.41
CA GLU A 380 18.52 -28.26 39.23
C GLU A 380 17.38 -27.27 38.98
N GLN A 381 17.26 -26.29 39.88
CA GLN A 381 16.34 -25.17 39.71
C GLN A 381 16.69 -24.37 38.45
N ARG A 382 15.66 -23.94 37.70
CA ARG A 382 15.83 -23.14 36.49
C ARG A 382 15.01 -21.86 36.56
N ILE A 383 15.47 -20.81 35.88
CA ILE A 383 14.74 -19.54 35.78
C ILE A 383 13.79 -19.62 34.57
N LEU A 384 12.56 -19.14 34.77
CA LEU A 384 11.58 -18.95 33.72
C LEU A 384 11.60 -17.48 33.26
N TYR A 385 11.88 -17.25 31.99
CA TYR A 385 11.99 -15.95 31.34
C TYR A 385 10.75 -15.61 30.51
N ALA A 386 10.43 -14.33 30.37
CA ALA A 386 9.30 -13.86 29.54
C ALA A 386 9.57 -13.95 28.03
N GLN A 387 10.83 -13.92 27.62
CA GLN A 387 11.29 -14.05 26.24
C GLN A 387 12.46 -15.06 26.19
N PRO A 388 12.81 -15.63 25.02
CA PRO A 388 13.92 -16.58 24.91
C PRO A 388 15.28 -15.86 24.91
N ASP A 389 15.56 -15.13 26.00
CA ASP A 389 16.77 -14.36 26.25
C ASP A 389 17.05 -14.36 27.76
N THR A 390 18.30 -14.57 28.16
CA THR A 390 18.70 -14.57 29.58
C THR A 390 18.69 -13.16 30.19
N ALA A 391 18.68 -12.12 29.36
CA ALA A 391 18.47 -10.72 29.78
C ALA A 391 16.98 -10.36 29.92
N ALA A 392 16.05 -11.23 29.48
CA ALA A 392 14.62 -10.95 29.59
C ALA A 392 14.12 -10.96 31.05
N ALA A 393 12.94 -10.38 31.25
CA ALA A 393 12.28 -10.38 32.54
C ALA A 393 12.12 -11.81 33.09
N ARG A 394 12.54 -12.01 34.34
CA ARG A 394 12.40 -13.28 35.06
C ARG A 394 10.99 -13.35 35.63
N ILE A 395 10.21 -14.33 35.20
CA ILE A 395 8.84 -14.55 35.64
C ILE A 395 8.84 -15.27 37.00
N THR A 396 9.48 -16.45 37.04
CA THR A 396 9.48 -17.32 38.21
C THR A 396 10.62 -18.35 38.12
N LYS A 397 10.65 -19.32 39.02
CA LYS A 397 11.60 -20.43 39.04
C LYS A 397 10.87 -21.77 38.87
N LEU A 398 11.49 -22.66 38.11
CA LEU A 398 11.09 -24.06 37.98
C LEU A 398 11.89 -24.88 38.99
N GLU A 399 11.18 -25.59 39.86
CA GLU A 399 11.79 -26.43 40.89
C GLU A 399 12.50 -27.65 40.30
N ALA A 400 13.62 -28.04 40.90
CA ALA A 400 14.35 -29.25 40.54
C ALA A 400 13.46 -30.49 40.69
N GLY A 401 13.61 -31.46 39.79
CA GLY A 401 12.89 -32.74 39.82
C GLY A 401 11.41 -32.69 39.44
N LYS A 402 10.79 -31.50 39.32
CA LYS A 402 9.39 -31.40 38.88
C LYS A 402 9.28 -31.62 37.38
N GLN A 403 8.25 -32.38 36.98
CA GLN A 403 7.93 -32.53 35.56
C GLN A 403 7.45 -31.21 34.98
N THR A 404 8.05 -30.81 33.87
CA THR A 404 7.74 -29.60 33.11
C THR A 404 7.38 -29.99 31.68
N GLN A 405 6.26 -29.48 31.17
CA GLN A 405 5.84 -29.75 29.80
C GLN A 405 6.54 -28.80 28.84
N VAL A 406 7.26 -29.34 27.86
CA VAL A 406 7.83 -28.57 26.75
C VAL A 406 6.79 -28.52 25.63
N ILE A 407 6.50 -27.33 25.13
CA ILE A 407 5.52 -27.12 24.06
C ILE A 407 6.14 -26.57 22.78
N ALA A 408 7.28 -25.88 22.87
CA ALA A 408 8.04 -25.40 21.71
C ALA A 408 9.53 -25.21 22.05
N GLU A 409 10.35 -24.93 21.03
CA GLU A 409 11.79 -24.74 21.16
C GLU A 409 12.28 -23.62 20.26
N TYR A 410 13.19 -22.79 20.77
CA TYR A 410 13.80 -21.72 19.98
C TYR A 410 15.26 -21.55 20.41
N LEU A 411 16.19 -21.78 19.50
CA LEU A 411 17.64 -21.78 19.79
C LEU A 411 17.94 -22.66 21.02
N ASP A 412 18.60 -22.10 22.03
CA ASP A 412 18.92 -22.77 23.30
C ASP A 412 17.85 -22.63 24.37
N PHE A 413 16.63 -22.21 24.00
CA PHE A 413 15.50 -22.07 24.90
C PHE A 413 14.38 -23.07 24.59
N LEU A 414 13.73 -23.51 25.66
CA LEU A 414 12.53 -24.33 25.64
C LEU A 414 11.36 -23.47 26.11
N LEU A 415 10.28 -23.42 25.32
CA LEU A 415 9.02 -22.86 25.78
C LEU A 415 8.29 -23.96 26.56
N VAL A 416 7.97 -23.65 27.81
CA VAL A 416 7.34 -24.60 28.72
C VAL A 416 5.97 -24.14 29.19
N GLU A 417 5.12 -25.12 29.48
CA GLU A 417 3.78 -24.93 30.00
C GLU A 417 3.63 -25.57 31.38
N GLY A 418 3.06 -24.80 32.30
CA GLY A 418 2.79 -25.14 33.69
C GLY A 418 1.72 -24.18 34.22
N PRO A 419 1.76 -23.78 35.51
CA PRO A 419 0.87 -22.74 36.03
C PRO A 419 1.04 -21.39 35.30
N ILE A 420 2.26 -21.13 34.80
CA ILE A 420 2.61 -19.95 34.00
C ILE A 420 3.46 -20.44 32.81
N ARG A 421 3.16 -19.94 31.62
CA ARG A 421 3.95 -20.21 30.40
C ARG A 421 5.18 -19.30 30.36
N GLY A 422 6.33 -19.84 29.93
CA GLY A 422 7.54 -19.03 29.74
C GLY A 422 8.71 -19.83 29.14
N TRP A 423 9.87 -19.19 29.08
CA TRP A 423 11.07 -19.74 28.44
C TRP A 423 12.10 -20.19 29.48
N VAL A 424 12.71 -21.33 29.25
CA VAL A 424 13.82 -21.83 30.08
C VAL A 424 15.02 -22.16 29.18
N GLN A 425 16.21 -21.73 29.59
CA GLN A 425 17.45 -22.07 28.89
C GLN A 425 17.77 -23.56 29.12
N ARG A 426 18.21 -24.25 28.06
CA ARG A 426 18.49 -25.69 28.05
C ARG A 426 19.52 -26.12 29.10
#